data_AF-A0AA90NFW2-F1
#
_entry.id   AF-A0AA90NFW2-F1
#
_cell.length_a   1.000
_cell.length_b   1.000
_cell.length_c   1.000
_cell.angle_alpha   90.00
_cell.angle_beta   90.00
_cell.angle_gamma   90.00
#
_symmetry.space_group_name_H-M   'P 1'
#
loop_
_entity.id
_entity.type
_entity.pdbx_description
1 polymer ?
#
loop_
_entity_poly.entity_id
_entity_poly.type
_entity_poly.pdbx_seq_one_letter_code
_entity_poly.pdbx_strand_id
1 'polypeptide(L)'
;MTEADPAAAIDELQRSMRAPERRVAGILYWYALSGALARLALIDGRDADRARVTVGPGGWPQVDGAPPTPDPLPALGRHFRSTIPVVAAASGAPTRALWAIGTDSVASASLAAPDPAALAAAVLAECGPEAPPARFEAAPGRGTVVRRGSCCLLYLCPGNEKCLSCPRQTPEERHGRLAVADDR
;
A
#
# COMPACT_ATOMS: atom_id res chain seq x y z
N MET A 1 6.44 4.53 -24.45
CA MET A 1 5.79 3.97 -23.26
C MET A 1 5.01 5.08 -22.60
N THR A 2 3.69 5.01 -22.68
CA THR A 2 2.76 6.03 -22.18
C THR A 2 2.74 6.01 -20.66
N GLU A 3 2.79 7.19 -20.05
CA GLU A 3 2.52 7.38 -18.62
C GLU A 3 1.15 6.76 -18.29
N ALA A 4 1.06 5.99 -17.20
CA ALA A 4 -0.18 5.28 -16.88
C ALA A 4 -1.31 6.28 -16.61
N ASP A 5 -2.37 6.26 -17.42
CA ASP A 5 -3.66 6.86 -17.06
C ASP A 5 -4.29 5.99 -15.95
N PRO A 6 -4.41 6.49 -14.70
CA PRO A 6 -4.96 5.70 -13.61
C PRO A 6 -6.39 5.27 -13.88
N ALA A 7 -7.19 6.05 -14.61
CA ALA A 7 -8.58 5.69 -14.90
C ALA A 7 -8.66 4.45 -15.79
N ALA A 8 -7.92 4.43 -16.90
CA ALA A 8 -7.85 3.28 -17.80
C ALA A 8 -7.26 2.04 -17.12
N ALA A 9 -6.21 2.21 -16.30
CA ALA A 9 -5.60 1.11 -15.56
C ALA A 9 -6.58 0.49 -14.55
N ILE A 10 -7.32 1.32 -13.82
CA ILE A 10 -8.34 0.87 -12.86
C ILE A 10 -9.49 0.15 -13.55
N ASP A 11 -9.90 0.57 -14.75
CA ASP A 11 -10.91 -0.13 -15.54
C ASP A 11 -10.45 -1.49 -16.01
N GLU A 12 -9.18 -1.61 -16.42
CA GLU A 12 -8.60 -2.90 -16.76
C GLU A 12 -8.48 -3.81 -15.54
N LEU A 13 -8.05 -3.25 -14.39
CA LEU A 13 -7.95 -3.98 -13.14
C LEU A 13 -9.32 -4.45 -12.64
N GLN A 14 -10.36 -3.65 -12.80
CA GLN A 14 -11.72 -4.05 -12.44
C GLN A 14 -12.15 -5.28 -13.23
N ARG A 15 -11.91 -5.28 -14.55
CA ARG A 15 -12.25 -6.40 -15.42
C ARG A 15 -11.43 -7.65 -15.10
N SER A 16 -10.11 -7.51 -14.96
CA SER A 16 -9.20 -8.63 -14.73
C SER A 16 -9.44 -9.32 -13.38
N MET A 17 -9.65 -8.54 -12.33
CA MET A 17 -9.92 -9.03 -10.98
C MET A 17 -11.39 -9.39 -10.76
N ARG A 18 -12.25 -9.08 -11.74
CA ARG A 18 -13.71 -9.17 -11.61
C ARG A 18 -14.17 -8.46 -10.34
N ALA A 19 -13.59 -7.29 -10.06
CA ALA A 19 -13.90 -6.52 -8.87
C ALA A 19 -15.36 -6.03 -8.98
N PRO A 20 -16.15 -6.16 -7.90
CA PRO A 20 -17.59 -5.89 -7.96
C PRO A 20 -17.91 -4.42 -8.26
N GLU A 21 -17.00 -3.51 -7.92
CA GLU A 21 -17.15 -2.07 -8.13
C GLU A 21 -15.82 -1.47 -8.57
N ARG A 22 -15.88 -0.39 -9.36
CA ARG A 22 -14.71 0.41 -9.75
C ARG A 22 -13.92 0.92 -8.54
N ARG A 23 -14.64 1.23 -7.45
CA ARG A 23 -14.05 1.61 -6.16
C ARG A 23 -13.14 0.52 -5.59
N VAL A 24 -13.53 -0.76 -5.70
CA VAL A 24 -12.71 -1.88 -5.22
C VAL A 24 -11.44 -1.99 -6.04
N ALA A 25 -11.54 -1.86 -7.37
CA ALA A 25 -10.37 -1.83 -8.25
C ALA A 25 -9.43 -0.65 -7.95
N GLY A 26 -9.96 0.55 -7.69
CA GLY A 26 -9.15 1.70 -7.29
C GLY A 26 -8.42 1.52 -5.96
N ILE A 27 -9.07 0.89 -4.98
CA ILE A 27 -8.43 0.51 -3.71
C ILE A 27 -7.30 -0.51 -3.92
N LEU A 28 -7.51 -1.50 -4.80
CA LEU A 28 -6.48 -2.50 -5.15
C LEU A 28 -5.31 -1.90 -5.92
N TYR A 29 -5.60 -1.04 -6.90
CA TYR A 29 -4.60 -0.29 -7.65
C TYR A 29 -3.72 0.50 -6.70
N TRP A 30 -4.33 1.29 -5.80
CA TRP A 30 -3.57 2.07 -4.84
C TRP A 30 -2.79 1.19 -3.86
N TYR A 31 -3.38 0.13 -3.35
CA TYR A 31 -2.70 -0.82 -2.47
C TYR A 31 -1.42 -1.40 -3.09
N ALA A 32 -1.46 -1.77 -4.38
CA ALA A 32 -0.28 -2.25 -5.09
C ALA A 32 0.73 -1.13 -5.32
N LEU A 33 0.29 0.02 -5.84
CA LEU A 33 1.15 1.15 -6.16
C LEU A 33 1.86 1.71 -4.92
N SER A 34 1.11 1.99 -3.84
CA SER A 34 1.67 2.53 -2.60
C SER A 34 2.65 1.55 -1.94
N GLY A 35 2.38 0.24 -2.04
CA GLY A 35 3.30 -0.80 -1.57
C GLY A 35 4.63 -0.79 -2.33
N ALA A 36 4.57 -0.71 -3.66
CA ALA A 36 5.76 -0.64 -4.51
C ALA A 36 6.58 0.64 -4.25
N LEU A 37 5.92 1.80 -4.21
CA LEU A 37 6.57 3.08 -3.93
C LEU A 37 7.22 3.14 -2.53
N ALA A 38 6.53 2.61 -1.50
CA ALA A 38 7.08 2.58 -0.15
C ALA A 38 8.34 1.70 -0.05
N ARG A 39 8.35 0.53 -0.71
CA ARG A 39 9.55 -0.33 -0.76
C ARG A 39 10.69 0.36 -1.51
N LEU A 40 10.38 0.95 -2.67
CA LEU A 40 11.33 1.66 -3.50
C LEU A 40 12.04 2.80 -2.74
N ALA A 41 11.28 3.56 -1.93
CA ALA A 41 11.84 4.64 -1.12
C ALA A 41 12.59 4.11 0.11
N LEU A 42 11.98 3.24 0.92
CA LEU A 42 12.47 2.91 2.26
C LEU A 42 13.44 1.73 2.32
N ILE A 43 13.41 0.85 1.32
CA ILE A 43 14.30 -0.30 1.22
C ILE A 43 15.40 -0.01 0.21
N ASP A 44 15.04 0.51 -0.97
CA ASP A 44 15.99 0.68 -2.07
C ASP A 44 16.65 2.07 -2.11
N GLY A 45 16.17 3.03 -1.30
CA GLY A 45 16.72 4.39 -1.23
C GLY A 45 16.54 5.19 -2.53
N ARG A 46 15.43 5.00 -3.23
CA ARG A 46 15.17 5.60 -4.55
C ARG A 46 14.10 6.70 -4.48
N ASP A 47 14.17 7.62 -5.43
CA ASP A 47 13.26 8.76 -5.53
C ASP A 47 11.90 8.31 -6.10
N ALA A 48 10.96 8.00 -5.21
CA ALA A 48 9.61 7.59 -5.57
C ALA A 48 8.84 8.66 -6.37
N ASP A 49 9.17 9.95 -6.21
CA ASP A 49 8.54 11.05 -6.93
C ASP A 49 8.90 11.03 -8.43
N ARG A 50 10.08 10.48 -8.75
CA ARG A 50 10.59 10.32 -10.11
C ARG A 50 10.44 8.91 -10.66
N ALA A 51 9.71 8.05 -9.96
CA ALA A 51 9.43 6.71 -10.43
C ALA A 51 8.47 6.75 -11.63
N ARG A 52 8.76 5.94 -12.65
CA ARG A 52 7.84 5.74 -13.77
C ARG A 52 6.79 4.72 -13.37
N VAL A 53 5.52 5.12 -13.45
CA VAL A 53 4.39 4.20 -13.27
C VAL A 53 3.85 3.77 -14.64
N THR A 54 3.82 2.47 -14.88
CA THR A 54 3.24 1.85 -16.09
C THR A 54 2.10 0.90 -15.73
N VAL A 55 1.29 0.56 -16.73
CA VAL A 55 0.22 -0.44 -16.59
C VAL A 55 0.76 -1.80 -16.97
N GLY A 56 0.83 -2.71 -16.00
CA GLY A 56 1.20 -4.10 -16.18
C GLY A 56 0.02 -4.99 -16.56
N PRO A 57 0.24 -6.32 -16.64
CA PRO A 57 -0.79 -7.28 -17.03
C PRO A 57 -2.07 -7.14 -16.20
N GLY A 58 -3.22 -7.02 -16.85
CA GLY A 58 -4.51 -6.97 -16.18
C GLY A 58 -4.73 -5.67 -15.38
N GLY A 59 -4.08 -4.56 -15.73
CA GLY A 59 -4.31 -3.26 -15.12
C GLY A 59 -3.54 -3.00 -13.81
N TRP A 60 -2.66 -3.91 -13.38
CA TRP A 60 -1.85 -3.72 -12.18
C TRP A 60 -0.79 -2.63 -12.39
N PRO A 61 -0.60 -1.69 -11.45
CA PRO A 61 0.47 -0.70 -11.56
C PRO A 61 1.84 -1.37 -11.40
N GLN A 62 2.79 -0.96 -12.24
CA GLN A 62 4.20 -1.30 -12.13
C GLN A 62 5.01 -0.02 -11.94
N VAL A 63 6.05 -0.10 -11.12
CA VAL A 63 6.89 1.04 -10.76
C VAL A 63 8.33 0.72 -11.12
N ASP A 64 8.88 1.49 -12.06
CA ASP A 64 10.24 1.30 -12.58
C ASP A 64 11.00 2.64 -12.66
N GLY A 65 12.32 2.57 -12.82
CA GLY A 65 13.09 3.72 -13.33
C GLY A 65 13.31 4.91 -12.39
N ALA A 66 13.17 4.75 -11.07
CA ALA A 66 13.53 5.80 -10.11
C ALA A 66 15.06 5.88 -9.90
N PRO A 67 15.69 7.06 -9.85
CA PRO A 67 17.10 7.21 -9.49
C PRO A 67 17.32 7.03 -7.97
N PRO A 68 18.54 6.73 -7.51
CA PRO A 68 18.91 6.90 -6.10
C PRO A 68 18.73 8.33 -5.63
N THR A 69 18.41 8.52 -4.36
CA THR A 69 18.29 9.83 -3.74
C THR A 69 18.86 9.81 -2.32
N PRO A 70 19.53 10.88 -1.87
CA PRO A 70 19.90 11.02 -0.47
C PRO A 70 18.69 11.30 0.44
N ASP A 71 17.53 11.67 -0.12
CA ASP A 71 16.35 12.09 0.63
C ASP A 71 15.05 11.44 0.12
N PRO A 72 14.86 10.12 0.34
CA PRO A 72 13.72 9.37 -0.21
C PRO A 72 12.40 9.64 0.51
N LEU A 73 12.45 10.15 1.75
CA LEU A 73 11.29 10.32 2.63
C LEU A 73 10.33 11.43 2.13
N PRO A 74 10.79 12.68 1.92
CA PRO A 74 9.95 13.74 1.38
C PRO A 74 9.47 13.47 -0.04
N ALA A 75 10.27 12.77 -0.85
CA ALA A 75 9.89 12.35 -2.19
C ALA A 75 8.65 11.43 -2.16
N LEU A 76 8.64 10.43 -1.28
CA LEU A 76 7.49 9.55 -1.11
C LEU A 76 6.25 10.33 -0.62
N GLY A 77 6.43 11.22 0.36
CA GLY A 77 5.33 12.04 0.89
C GLY A 77 4.69 12.95 -0.14
N ARG A 78 5.51 13.61 -1.00
CA ARG A 78 5.01 14.41 -2.14
C ARG A 78 4.23 13.55 -3.12
N HIS A 79 4.77 12.40 -3.49
CA HIS A 79 4.13 11.50 -4.45
C HIS A 79 2.77 11.00 -3.93
N PHE A 80 2.65 10.67 -2.64
CA PHE A 80 1.37 10.27 -2.06
C PHE A 80 0.35 11.40 -2.11
N ARG A 81 0.74 12.63 -1.76
CA ARG A 81 -0.14 13.81 -1.82
C ARG A 81 -0.64 14.10 -3.24
N SER A 82 0.19 13.94 -4.26
CA SER A 82 -0.21 14.19 -5.65
C SER A 82 -1.08 13.06 -6.21
N THR A 83 -0.79 11.80 -5.88
CA THR A 83 -1.42 10.64 -6.51
C THR A 83 -2.77 10.27 -5.88
N ILE A 84 -2.92 10.44 -4.56
CA ILE A 84 -4.16 10.06 -3.85
C ILE A 84 -5.41 10.77 -4.40
N PRO A 85 -5.42 12.11 -4.64
CA PRO A 85 -6.57 12.79 -5.22
C PRO A 85 -6.92 12.28 -6.63
N VAL A 86 -5.92 11.94 -7.44
CA VAL A 86 -6.10 11.41 -8.79
C VAL A 86 -6.77 10.04 -8.74
N VAL A 87 -6.28 9.14 -7.89
CA VAL A 87 -6.89 7.81 -7.73
C VAL A 87 -8.30 7.90 -7.13
N ALA A 88 -8.52 8.81 -6.17
CA ALA A 88 -9.84 9.06 -5.60
C ALA A 88 -10.83 9.50 -6.68
N ALA A 89 -10.46 10.47 -7.52
CA ALA A 89 -11.29 10.94 -8.63
C ALA A 89 -11.55 9.85 -9.67
N ALA A 90 -10.54 9.06 -10.02
CA ALA A 90 -10.63 8.01 -11.03
C ALA A 90 -11.46 6.78 -10.60
N SER A 91 -11.65 6.56 -9.30
CA SER A 91 -12.28 5.34 -8.77
C SER A 91 -13.50 5.55 -7.88
N GLY A 92 -13.71 6.77 -7.37
CA GLY A 92 -14.68 7.03 -6.31
C GLY A 92 -14.26 6.51 -4.92
N ALA A 93 -13.00 6.08 -4.75
CA ALA A 93 -12.49 5.68 -3.45
C ALA A 93 -12.37 6.89 -2.49
N PRO A 94 -12.77 6.76 -1.21
CA PRO A 94 -12.59 7.85 -0.25
C PRO A 94 -11.12 8.14 -0.01
N THR A 95 -10.71 9.41 -0.10
CA THR A 95 -9.34 9.88 0.16
C THR A 95 -8.79 9.36 1.50
N ARG A 96 -9.60 9.36 2.56
CA ARG A 96 -9.24 8.81 3.88
C ARG A 96 -8.84 7.32 3.84
N ALA A 97 -9.48 6.53 2.98
CA ALA A 97 -9.17 5.12 2.84
C ALA A 97 -7.85 4.94 2.09
N LEU A 98 -7.59 5.77 1.08
CA LEU A 98 -6.33 5.77 0.34
C LEU A 98 -5.15 6.18 1.24
N TRP A 99 -5.31 7.21 2.08
CA TRP A 99 -4.31 7.57 3.08
C TRP A 99 -4.03 6.43 4.07
N ALA A 100 -5.06 5.77 4.60
CA ALA A 100 -4.87 4.62 5.48
C ALA A 100 -4.12 3.46 4.81
N ILE A 101 -4.34 3.23 3.51
CA ILE A 101 -3.61 2.23 2.73
C ILE A 101 -2.14 2.65 2.55
N GLY A 102 -1.89 3.91 2.20
CA GLY A 102 -0.55 4.46 2.09
C GLY A 102 0.23 4.33 3.40
N THR A 103 -0.40 4.66 4.53
CA THR A 103 0.18 4.47 5.87
C THR A 103 0.54 3.01 6.13
N ASP A 104 -0.35 2.07 5.81
CA ASP A 104 -0.07 0.63 6.01
C ASP A 104 1.06 0.13 5.09
N SER A 105 1.20 0.67 3.88
CA SER A 105 2.31 0.39 2.97
C SER A 105 3.65 0.90 3.53
N VAL A 106 3.68 2.14 4.04
CA VAL A 106 4.84 2.71 4.73
C VAL A 106 5.22 1.85 5.92
N ALA A 107 4.27 1.55 6.81
CA ALA A 107 4.51 0.72 7.98
C ALA A 107 5.09 -0.66 7.63
N SER A 108 4.58 -1.25 6.54
CA SER A 108 5.03 -2.58 6.08
C SER A 108 6.44 -2.55 5.51
N ALA A 109 6.80 -1.51 4.75
CA ALA A 109 8.16 -1.32 4.24
C ALA A 109 9.15 -0.99 5.39
N SER A 110 8.71 -0.24 6.40
CA SER A 110 9.52 0.10 7.57
C SER A 110 9.89 -1.10 8.45
N LEU A 111 9.21 -2.25 8.34
CA LEU A 111 9.55 -3.46 9.10
C LEU A 111 10.99 -3.97 8.84
N ALA A 112 11.60 -3.57 7.71
CA ALA A 112 12.99 -3.91 7.41
C ALA A 112 14.02 -3.08 8.19
N ALA A 113 13.60 -1.98 8.83
CA ALA A 113 14.48 -1.12 9.61
C ALA A 113 14.66 -1.62 11.06
N PRO A 114 15.77 -1.27 11.73
CA PRO A 114 15.96 -1.59 13.15
C PRO A 114 14.87 -1.00 14.07
N ASP A 115 14.38 0.20 13.74
CA ASP A 115 13.23 0.84 14.41
C ASP A 115 12.14 1.17 13.38
N PRO A 116 11.22 0.22 13.11
CA PRO A 116 10.13 0.41 12.15
C PRO A 116 9.19 1.54 12.53
N ALA A 117 8.97 1.78 13.83
CA ALA A 117 8.02 2.76 14.31
C ALA A 117 8.56 4.19 14.12
N ALA A 118 9.83 4.42 14.46
CA ALA A 118 10.47 5.71 14.24
C ALA A 118 10.57 6.05 12.74
N LEU A 119 10.96 5.10 11.89
CA LEU A 119 11.04 5.32 10.45
C LEU A 119 9.66 5.63 9.85
N ALA A 120 8.63 4.85 10.19
CA ALA A 120 7.28 5.11 9.70
C ALA A 120 6.76 6.47 10.16
N ALA A 121 7.01 6.87 11.42
CA ALA A 121 6.63 8.18 11.93
C ALA A 121 7.30 9.33 11.16
N ALA A 122 8.59 9.21 10.87
CA ALA A 122 9.34 10.21 10.09
C ALA A 122 8.76 10.37 8.68
N VAL A 123 8.49 9.26 7.98
CA VAL A 123 7.87 9.28 6.64
C VAL A 123 6.48 9.89 6.66
N LEU A 124 5.65 9.54 7.66
CA LEU A 124 4.27 10.02 7.75
C LEU A 124 4.20 11.51 8.11
N ALA A 125 5.18 12.04 8.85
CA ALA A 125 5.33 13.47 9.05
C ALA A 125 5.54 14.20 7.70
N GLU A 126 6.33 13.60 6.79
CA GLU A 126 6.51 14.11 5.43
C GLU A 126 5.27 13.98 4.54
N CYS A 127 4.29 13.15 4.89
CA CYS A 127 3.01 13.00 4.17
C CYS A 127 1.98 14.08 4.57
N GLY A 128 2.02 14.56 5.81
CA GLY A 128 1.08 15.57 6.32
C GLY A 128 -0.05 14.99 7.21
N PRO A 129 -0.91 15.86 7.77
CA PRO A 129 -1.93 15.50 8.76
C PRO A 129 -3.01 14.54 8.23
N GLU A 130 -3.13 14.36 6.92
CA GLU A 130 -4.07 13.44 6.29
C GLU A 130 -3.67 11.96 6.48
N ALA A 131 -2.39 11.69 6.71
CA ALA A 131 -1.89 10.34 6.93
C ALA A 131 -2.14 9.91 8.38
N PRO A 132 -2.94 8.85 8.64
CA PRO A 132 -3.09 8.34 9.99
C PRO A 132 -1.77 7.75 10.51
N PRO A 133 -1.59 7.66 11.84
CA PRO A 133 -0.39 7.06 12.42
C PRO A 133 -0.28 5.57 12.07
N ALA A 134 0.95 5.12 11.77
CA ALA A 134 1.27 3.71 11.63
C ALA A 134 1.04 2.96 12.94
N ARG A 135 0.65 1.69 12.84
CA ARG A 135 0.37 0.85 14.00
C ARG A 135 1.09 -0.49 13.85
N PHE A 136 1.78 -0.86 14.92
CA PHE A 136 2.54 -2.11 15.02
C PHE A 136 2.05 -2.89 16.22
N GLU A 137 2.19 -4.21 16.18
CA GLU A 137 1.92 -5.11 17.30
C GLU A 137 2.95 -6.24 17.32
N ALA A 138 3.25 -6.77 18.51
CA ALA A 138 4.06 -7.96 18.63
C ALA A 138 3.20 -9.20 18.35
N ALA A 139 3.68 -10.07 17.47
CA ALA A 139 3.08 -11.36 17.17
C ALA A 139 4.02 -12.49 17.65
N PRO A 140 3.56 -13.39 18.53
CA PRO A 140 4.34 -14.55 18.95
C PRO A 140 4.88 -15.33 17.75
N GLY A 141 6.17 -15.70 17.77
CA GLY A 141 6.83 -16.43 16.68
C GLY A 141 7.10 -15.63 15.39
N ARG A 142 6.62 -14.38 15.30
CA ARG A 142 6.78 -13.54 14.10
C ARG A 142 7.45 -12.19 14.35
N GLY A 143 7.61 -11.79 15.62
CA GLY A 143 8.16 -10.49 15.99
C GLY A 143 7.16 -9.35 15.74
N THR A 144 7.67 -8.18 15.36
CA THR A 144 6.83 -7.01 15.08
C THR A 144 6.10 -7.16 13.75
N VAL A 145 4.78 -6.99 13.76
CA VAL A 145 3.93 -6.98 12.56
C VAL A 145 3.13 -5.69 12.46
N VAL A 146 2.68 -5.35 11.25
CA VAL A 146 1.79 -4.20 11.03
C VAL A 146 0.35 -4.55 11.45
N ARG A 147 -0.23 -3.69 12.27
CA ARG A 147 -1.65 -3.72 12.64
C ARG A 147 -2.46 -2.83 11.69
N ARG A 148 -2.72 -3.36 10.48
CA ARG A 148 -3.29 -2.60 9.35
C ARG A 148 -4.56 -1.85 9.73
N GLY A 149 -4.61 -0.56 9.40
CA GLY A 149 -5.78 0.33 9.53
C GLY A 149 -6.70 0.32 8.32
N SER A 150 -6.25 -0.25 7.22
CA SER A 150 -6.96 -0.26 5.95
C SER A 150 -7.31 -1.67 5.46
N CYS A 151 -8.34 -1.77 4.63
CA CYS A 151 -8.67 -3.00 3.91
C CYS A 151 -8.39 -2.80 2.42
N CYS A 152 -7.58 -3.68 1.82
CA CYS A 152 -7.34 -3.68 0.37
C CYS A 152 -8.55 -4.21 -0.43
N LEU A 153 -9.61 -4.72 0.23
CA LEU A 153 -10.82 -5.24 -0.40
C LEU A 153 -10.62 -6.41 -1.37
N LEU A 154 -9.41 -6.98 -1.45
CA LEU A 154 -9.08 -8.11 -2.33
C LEU A 154 -10.03 -9.30 -2.14
N TYR A 155 -10.44 -9.57 -0.90
CA TYR A 155 -11.36 -10.66 -0.56
C TYR A 155 -12.77 -10.52 -1.20
N LEU A 156 -13.11 -9.35 -1.75
CA LEU A 156 -14.36 -9.15 -2.50
C LEU A 156 -14.25 -9.61 -3.96
N CYS A 157 -13.03 -9.83 -4.46
CA CYS A 157 -12.80 -10.35 -5.81
C CYS A 157 -12.92 -11.88 -5.81
N PRO A 158 -13.57 -12.48 -6.82
CA PRO A 158 -13.74 -13.94 -6.90
C PRO A 158 -12.40 -14.69 -6.75
N GLY A 159 -12.41 -15.78 -5.98
CA GLY A 159 -11.24 -16.64 -5.77
C GLY A 159 -10.17 -16.07 -4.83
N ASN A 160 -10.43 -14.95 -4.16
CA ASN A 160 -9.48 -14.34 -3.22
C ASN A 160 -9.96 -14.45 -1.77
N GLU A 161 -9.03 -14.74 -0.86
CA GLU A 161 -9.31 -14.88 0.57
C GLU A 161 -8.80 -13.67 1.38
N LYS A 162 -9.21 -13.57 2.64
CA LYS A 162 -8.67 -12.58 3.57
C LYS A 162 -7.19 -12.90 3.86
N CYS A 163 -6.30 -11.96 3.56
CA CYS A 163 -4.87 -12.09 3.89
C CYS A 163 -4.63 -12.07 5.42
N LEU A 164 -3.44 -12.50 5.85
CA LEU A 164 -3.03 -12.52 7.26
C LEU A 164 -3.19 -11.15 7.94
N SER A 165 -2.92 -10.07 7.20
CA SER A 165 -2.99 -8.69 7.66
C SER A 165 -4.36 -8.02 7.45
N CYS A 166 -5.40 -8.77 7.08
CA CYS A 166 -6.71 -8.21 6.77
C CYS A 166 -7.43 -7.76 8.07
N PRO A 167 -7.87 -6.48 8.20
CA PRO A 167 -8.59 -6.00 9.37
C PRO A 167 -10.06 -6.46 9.40
N ARG A 168 -10.50 -7.28 8.43
CA ARG A 168 -11.85 -7.87 8.36
C ARG A 168 -11.90 -9.31 8.89
N GLN A 169 -10.79 -9.82 9.41
CA GLN A 169 -10.76 -11.04 10.21
C GLN A 169 -11.32 -10.74 11.60
N THR A 170 -11.92 -11.73 12.26
CA THR A 170 -12.17 -11.59 13.70
C THR A 170 -10.84 -11.51 14.45
N PRO A 171 -10.81 -10.92 15.66
CA PRO A 171 -9.62 -10.96 16.50
C PRO A 171 -9.08 -12.38 16.72
N GLU A 172 -9.97 -13.36 16.94
CA GLU A 172 -9.61 -14.77 17.18
C GLU A 172 -8.99 -15.41 15.94
N GLU A 173 -9.60 -15.24 14.76
CA GLU A 173 -9.05 -15.72 13.48
C GLU A 173 -7.65 -15.14 13.23
N ARG A 174 -7.49 -13.82 13.45
CA ARG A 174 -6.22 -13.13 13.26
C ARG A 174 -5.17 -13.66 14.24
N HIS A 175 -5.49 -13.75 15.53
CA HIS A 175 -4.58 -14.28 16.53
C HIS A 175 -4.17 -15.71 16.22
N GLY A 176 -5.11 -16.57 15.84
CA GLY A 176 -4.82 -17.95 15.43
C GLY A 176 -3.82 -17.98 14.27
N ARG A 177 -4.10 -17.25 13.18
CA ARG A 177 -3.20 -17.24 12.00
C ARG A 177 -1.85 -16.59 12.26
N LEU A 178 -1.76 -15.62 13.17
CA LEU A 178 -0.49 -15.02 13.57
C LEU A 178 0.32 -15.97 14.47
N ALA A 179 -0.35 -16.71 15.36
CA ALA A 179 0.28 -17.66 16.28
C ALA A 179 0.81 -18.91 15.58
N VAL A 180 0.28 -19.27 14.40
CA VAL A 180 0.86 -20.33 13.56
C VAL A 180 2.04 -19.76 12.75
N ALA A 181 3.23 -19.78 13.32
CA ALA A 181 4.54 -19.81 12.63
C ALA A 181 5.39 -20.82 13.42
N ASP A 182 5.72 -22.02 12.92
CA ASP A 182 6.67 -22.30 11.83
C ASP A 182 6.34 -23.63 11.11
N ASP A 183 6.53 -23.67 9.78
CA ASP A 183 7.06 -24.85 9.08
C ASP A 183 7.68 -24.44 7.72
N ARG A 184 8.48 -23.37 7.69
CA ARG A 184 9.30 -23.00 6.53
C ARG A 184 10.67 -22.49 6.94
#